data_AF-A0A1B9Y8R1-F1
#
_entry.id   AF-A0A1B9Y8R1-F1
#
_cell.length_a   1.000
_cell.length_b   1.000
_cell.length_c   1.000
_cell.angle_alpha   90.00
_cell.angle_beta   90.00
_cell.angle_gamma   90.00
#
_symmetry.space_group_name_H-M   'P 1'
#
loop_
_entity.id
_entity.type
_entity.pdbx_description
1 polymer ?
#
loop_
_entity_poly.entity_id
_entity_poly.type
_entity_poly.pdbx_seq_one_letter_code
_entity_poly.pdbx_strand_id
1 'polypeptide(L)'
;MTYKRLKSRILIFILILCYSFQYTAQTRTNIIPSNLIENEKVKPFIDSLKQKILSDTVKFNRKDLLHLNGRTQNEKPYSILITVYSKQFYSYRLDIVDNYLVKEFTDEILKSQNIKSIRLLNKENAPTLGGDMAKDGLIIITIKPKVKLNFKVGGLKYIKGKKKNGGNNFLQQKEGEIIIRT
;
A
#
# COMPACT_ATOMS: atom_id res chain seq x y z
N MET A 1 55.48 20.58 24.38
CA MET A 1 54.76 19.40 23.84
C MET A 1 55.68 18.72 22.82
N THR A 2 56.17 17.50 23.07
CA THR A 2 57.25 16.89 22.26
C THR A 2 56.74 16.40 20.91
N TYR A 3 57.50 16.63 19.83
CA TYR A 3 57.18 16.26 18.43
C TYR A 3 56.71 14.80 18.26
N LYS A 4 57.21 13.89 19.10
CA LYS A 4 56.83 12.47 19.15
C LYS A 4 55.36 12.24 19.54
N ARG A 5 54.81 13.05 20.47
CA ARG A 5 53.40 13.00 20.87
C ARG A 5 52.46 13.56 19.80
N LEU A 6 52.92 14.53 19.01
CA LEU A 6 52.13 15.10 17.91
C LEU A 6 51.99 14.12 16.74
N LYS A 7 53.07 13.44 16.33
CA LYS A 7 53.04 12.38 15.31
C LYS A 7 52.10 11.22 15.68
N SER A 8 52.13 10.77 16.93
CA SER A 8 51.28 9.69 17.41
C SER A 8 49.78 10.05 17.36
N ARG A 9 49.42 11.29 17.70
CA ARG A 9 48.02 11.76 17.62
C ARG A 9 47.51 11.87 16.19
N ILE A 10 48.36 12.32 15.26
CA ILE A 10 48.02 12.39 13.82
C ILE A 10 47.81 10.97 13.26
N LEU A 11 48.66 10.02 13.63
CA LEU A 11 48.54 8.63 13.18
C LEU A 11 47.23 7.98 13.66
N ILE A 12 46.85 8.21 14.92
CA ILE A 12 45.58 7.72 15.49
C ILE A 12 44.39 8.36 14.76
N PHE A 13 44.47 9.65 14.46
CA PHE A 13 43.39 10.37 13.77
C PHE A 13 43.18 9.86 12.33
N ILE A 14 44.27 9.55 11.61
CA ILE A 14 44.21 8.94 10.27
C ILE A 14 43.60 7.54 10.33
N LEU A 15 43.96 6.74 11.34
CA LEU A 15 43.40 5.40 11.56
C LEU A 15 41.88 5.45 11.79
N ILE A 16 41.40 6.38 12.62
CA ILE A 16 39.97 6.57 12.88
C ILE A 16 39.22 6.99 11.60
N LEU A 17 39.82 7.88 10.80
CA LEU A 17 39.28 8.29 9.49
C LEU A 17 39.22 7.13 8.49
N CYS A 18 40.23 6.26 8.44
CA CYS A 18 40.19 5.08 7.57
C CYS A 18 39.11 4.06 8.00
N TYR A 19 38.88 3.90 9.30
CA TYR A 19 37.82 3.02 9.80
C TYR A 19 36.41 3.55 9.52
N SER A 20 36.18 4.86 9.52
CA SER A 20 34.85 5.43 9.24
C SER A 20 34.44 5.35 7.77
N PHE A 21 35.40 5.26 6.83
CA PHE A 21 35.11 5.06 5.40
C PHE A 21 34.63 3.64 5.04
N GLN A 22 34.90 2.62 5.88
CA GLN A 22 34.46 1.25 5.59
C GLN A 22 32.98 0.99 5.92
N TYR A 23 32.33 1.88 6.67
CA TYR A 23 30.93 1.71 7.09
C TYR A 23 29.89 2.30 6.13
N THR A 24 30.29 2.99 5.05
CA THR A 24 29.33 3.68 4.16
C THR A 24 28.91 2.86 2.93
N ALA A 25 29.37 1.62 2.77
CA ALA A 25 29.16 0.85 1.54
C ALA A 25 28.36 -0.44 1.76
N GLN A 26 27.07 -0.35 2.15
CA GLN A 26 26.08 -1.39 1.84
C GLN A 26 24.64 -0.95 2.15
N THR A 27 24.10 0.01 1.40
CA THR A 27 22.65 0.08 1.21
C THR A 27 22.25 -0.94 0.14
N ARG A 28 22.14 -2.22 0.51
CA ARG A 28 21.47 -3.19 -0.37
C ARG A 28 20.03 -2.74 -0.51
N THR A 29 19.64 -2.24 -1.68
CA THR A 29 18.23 -2.07 -2.01
C THR A 29 17.64 -3.47 -2.12
N ASN A 30 16.99 -3.95 -1.06
CA ASN A 30 16.21 -5.18 -1.12
C ASN A 30 15.07 -4.95 -2.12
N ILE A 31 15.23 -5.46 -3.33
CA ILE A 31 14.19 -5.43 -4.35
C ILE A 31 13.17 -6.49 -3.94
N ILE A 32 11.97 -6.06 -3.55
CA ILE A 32 10.88 -6.97 -3.24
C ILE A 32 10.42 -7.61 -4.57
N PRO A 33 10.46 -8.94 -4.70
CA PRO A 33 10.02 -9.61 -5.92
C PRO A 33 8.57 -9.23 -6.26
N SER A 34 8.35 -8.80 -7.51
CA SER A 34 7.03 -8.41 -7.99
C SER A 34 6.92 -8.64 -9.50
N ASN A 35 5.74 -9.02 -9.96
CA ASN A 35 5.45 -9.20 -11.38
C ASN A 35 4.89 -7.90 -11.95
N LEU A 36 5.58 -7.32 -12.93
CA LEU A 36 5.09 -6.16 -13.67
C LEU A 36 4.18 -6.65 -14.81
N ILE A 37 2.97 -6.09 -14.89
CA ILE A 37 2.09 -6.34 -16.02
C ILE A 37 2.60 -5.55 -17.23
N GLU A 38 2.82 -6.25 -18.34
CA GLU A 38 3.17 -5.67 -19.64
C GLU A 38 2.14 -4.64 -20.10
N ASN A 39 2.58 -3.62 -20.82
CA ASN A 39 1.75 -2.46 -21.16
C ASN A 39 0.51 -2.85 -21.99
N GLU A 40 0.68 -3.74 -22.95
CA GLU A 40 -0.37 -4.32 -23.79
C GLU A 40 -1.41 -5.12 -22.99
N LYS A 41 -1.01 -5.66 -21.83
CA LYS A 41 -1.87 -6.43 -20.92
C LYS A 41 -2.56 -5.57 -19.86
N VAL A 42 -2.26 -4.27 -19.76
CA VAL A 42 -2.85 -3.39 -18.73
C VAL A 42 -4.37 -3.27 -18.86
N LYS A 43 -4.89 -3.03 -20.08
CA LYS A 43 -6.33 -2.92 -20.29
C LYS A 43 -7.06 -4.23 -19.95
N PRO A 44 -6.72 -5.40 -20.53
CA PRO A 44 -7.43 -6.64 -20.21
C PRO A 44 -7.29 -7.01 -18.73
N PHE A 45 -6.13 -6.75 -18.11
CA PHE A 45 -5.96 -6.95 -16.68
C PHE A 45 -6.94 -6.10 -15.85
N ILE A 46 -7.11 -4.82 -16.20
CA ILE A 46 -8.02 -3.92 -15.48
C ILE A 46 -9.47 -4.30 -15.68
N ASP A 47 -9.86 -4.71 -16.88
CA ASP A 47 -11.22 -5.19 -17.16
C ASP A 47 -11.55 -6.44 -16.31
N SER A 48 -10.63 -7.42 -16.27
CA SER A 48 -10.76 -8.61 -15.40
C SER A 48 -10.76 -8.24 -13.91
N LEU A 49 -9.93 -7.28 -13.50
CA LEU A 49 -9.88 -6.83 -12.10
C LEU A 49 -11.20 -6.18 -11.68
N LYS A 50 -11.82 -5.35 -12.52
CA LYS A 50 -13.15 -4.76 -12.25
C LYS A 50 -14.20 -5.84 -12.06
N GLN A 51 -14.25 -6.82 -12.96
CA GLN A 51 -15.19 -7.94 -12.85
C GLN A 51 -14.97 -8.73 -11.58
N LYS A 52 -13.71 -9.02 -11.22
CA LYS A 52 -13.37 -9.72 -9.99
C LYS A 52 -13.82 -8.93 -8.76
N ILE A 53 -13.52 -7.63 -8.70
CA ILE A 53 -13.93 -6.74 -7.60
C ILE A 53 -15.45 -6.75 -7.42
N LEU A 54 -16.21 -6.62 -8.51
CA LEU A 54 -17.67 -6.64 -8.46
C LEU A 54 -18.20 -8.01 -8.04
N SER A 55 -17.61 -9.11 -8.52
CA SER A 55 -17.98 -10.47 -8.12
C SER A 55 -17.69 -10.75 -6.63
N ASP A 56 -16.51 -10.37 -6.16
CA ASP A 56 -16.12 -10.47 -4.76
C ASP A 56 -17.08 -9.63 -3.90
N THR A 57 -17.50 -8.46 -4.41
CA THR A 57 -18.43 -7.56 -3.73
C THR A 57 -19.79 -8.20 -3.47
N VAL A 58 -20.31 -8.96 -4.45
CA VAL A 58 -21.57 -9.69 -4.31
C VAL A 58 -21.47 -10.81 -3.26
N LYS A 59 -20.29 -11.40 -3.08
CA LYS A 59 -20.07 -12.50 -2.12
C LYS A 59 -19.92 -12.00 -0.68
N PHE A 60 -19.59 -10.73 -0.49
CA PHE A 60 -19.35 -10.14 0.82
C PHE A 60 -20.55 -10.31 1.75
N ASN A 61 -20.26 -10.82 2.95
CA ASN A 61 -21.21 -10.89 4.04
C ASN A 61 -20.73 -10.05 5.21
N ARG A 62 -21.55 -9.06 5.58
CA ARG A 62 -21.27 -8.16 6.69
C ARG A 62 -21.07 -8.87 8.03
N LYS A 63 -21.66 -10.06 8.22
CA LYS A 63 -21.49 -10.87 9.42
C LYS A 63 -20.04 -11.34 9.64
N ASP A 64 -19.23 -11.34 8.58
CA ASP A 64 -17.83 -11.72 8.64
C ASP A 64 -16.92 -10.52 9.01
N LEU A 65 -17.48 -9.35 9.35
CA LEU A 65 -16.70 -8.22 9.85
C LEU A 65 -16.37 -8.39 11.34
N LEU A 66 -15.08 -8.32 11.66
CA LEU A 66 -14.56 -8.30 13.02
C LEU A 66 -14.12 -6.87 13.38
N HIS A 67 -14.66 -6.34 14.47
CA HIS A 67 -14.29 -5.05 15.03
C HIS A 67 -13.36 -5.25 16.24
N LEU A 68 -12.05 -5.10 16.02
CA LEU A 68 -11.00 -5.32 17.02
C LEU A 68 -10.29 -3.98 17.33
N ASN A 69 -10.34 -3.51 18.57
CA ASN A 69 -9.55 -2.35 19.03
C ASN A 69 -9.61 -1.12 18.08
N GLY A 70 -10.80 -0.80 17.56
CA GLY A 70 -11.01 0.33 16.63
C GLY A 70 -10.55 0.08 15.19
N ARG A 71 -10.27 -1.17 14.82
CA ARG A 71 -10.02 -1.64 13.46
C ARG A 71 -11.15 -2.56 13.03
N THR A 72 -11.45 -2.54 11.74
CA THR A 72 -12.37 -3.47 11.10
C THR A 72 -11.59 -4.29 10.08
N GLN A 73 -11.80 -5.61 10.11
CA GLN A 73 -11.26 -6.54 9.13
C GLN A 73 -12.28 -7.62 8.81
N ASN A 74 -12.16 -8.19 7.61
CA ASN A 74 -12.90 -9.38 7.27
C ASN A 74 -12.26 -10.61 7.93
N GLU A 75 -13.08 -11.46 8.53
CA GLU A 75 -12.70 -12.80 8.98
C GLU A 75 -12.35 -13.69 7.77
N LYS A 76 -13.14 -13.58 6.69
CA LYS A 76 -12.90 -14.29 5.43
C LYS A 76 -12.24 -13.38 4.38
N PRO A 77 -11.28 -13.87 3.59
CA PRO A 77 -10.68 -13.08 2.52
C PRO A 77 -11.65 -12.94 1.34
N TYR A 78 -12.24 -11.76 1.17
CA TYR A 78 -13.14 -11.49 0.03
C TYR A 78 -12.40 -10.94 -1.18
N SER A 79 -11.43 -10.06 -0.98
CA SER A 79 -10.68 -9.41 -2.06
C SER A 79 -9.21 -9.21 -1.71
N ILE A 80 -8.36 -9.26 -2.74
CA ILE A 80 -6.94 -8.92 -2.63
C ILE A 80 -6.77 -7.44 -2.29
N LEU A 81 -5.70 -7.10 -1.57
CA LEU A 81 -5.36 -5.71 -1.29
C LEU A 81 -4.98 -4.98 -2.60
N ILE A 82 -5.58 -3.82 -2.86
CA ILE A 82 -5.31 -3.00 -4.04
C ILE A 82 -4.89 -1.61 -3.62
N THR A 83 -3.63 -1.26 -3.87
CA THR A 83 -3.06 0.07 -3.61
C THR A 83 -2.93 0.87 -4.90
N VAL A 84 -3.41 2.12 -4.90
CA VAL A 84 -3.37 3.00 -6.08
C VAL A 84 -2.48 4.21 -5.83
N TYR A 85 -1.25 4.18 -6.35
CA TYR A 85 -0.30 5.28 -6.23
C TYR A 85 -0.48 6.35 -7.30
N SER A 86 -0.46 7.60 -6.86
CA SER A 86 -0.32 8.78 -7.70
C SER A 86 0.85 9.64 -7.17
N LYS A 87 1.14 10.78 -7.79
CA LYS A 87 2.13 11.78 -7.31
C LYS A 87 1.88 12.23 -5.86
N GLN A 88 0.67 11.99 -5.37
CA GLN A 88 0.21 12.09 -4.00
C GLN A 88 0.02 10.65 -3.47
N PHE A 89 0.56 10.35 -2.28
CA PHE A 89 0.50 9.02 -1.64
C PHE A 89 -0.93 8.68 -1.22
N TYR A 90 -1.70 8.16 -2.15
CA TYR A 90 -2.96 7.50 -1.86
C TYR A 90 -2.69 6.01 -1.82
N SER A 91 -3.15 5.36 -0.77
CA SER A 91 -3.23 3.91 -0.74
C SER A 91 -4.69 3.57 -0.57
N TYR A 92 -5.25 2.92 -1.58
CA TYR A 92 -6.58 2.35 -1.45
C TYR A 92 -6.47 1.01 -0.73
N ARG A 93 -7.55 0.64 -0.06
CA ARG A 93 -7.80 -0.71 0.43
C ARG A 93 -9.27 -0.93 0.17
N LEU A 94 -9.57 -1.80 -0.79
CA LEU A 94 -10.91 -2.33 -0.94
C LEU A 94 -11.05 -3.46 0.08
N ASP A 95 -11.59 -3.18 1.27
CA ASP A 95 -12.46 -4.16 1.90
C ASP A 95 -13.87 -3.80 1.46
N ILE A 96 -14.57 -4.80 0.95
CA ILE A 96 -15.93 -4.65 0.43
C ILE A 96 -16.87 -4.35 1.56
N VAL A 97 -17.71 -3.33 1.41
CA VAL A 97 -18.73 -3.07 2.43
C VAL A 97 -19.99 -2.42 1.84
N ASP A 98 -19.84 -1.42 0.97
CA ASP A 98 -20.97 -0.80 0.29
C ASP A 98 -20.78 -0.84 -1.23
N ASN A 99 -21.72 -1.51 -1.91
CA ASN A 99 -21.66 -1.78 -3.35
C ASN A 99 -21.50 -0.50 -4.19
N TYR A 100 -22.13 0.61 -3.77
CA TYR A 100 -22.04 1.88 -4.51
C TYR A 100 -20.63 2.46 -4.47
N LEU A 101 -19.91 2.35 -3.34
CA LEU A 101 -18.53 2.81 -3.21
C LEU A 101 -17.58 1.97 -4.06
N VAL A 102 -17.82 0.66 -4.13
CA VAL A 102 -17.06 -0.22 -5.03
C VAL A 102 -17.27 0.20 -6.49
N LYS A 103 -18.51 0.43 -6.89
CA LYS A 103 -18.85 0.85 -8.25
C LYS A 103 -18.19 2.18 -8.62
N GLU A 104 -18.28 3.17 -7.73
CA GLU A 104 -17.60 4.46 -7.92
C GLU A 104 -16.08 4.29 -8.08
N PHE A 105 -15.45 3.42 -7.27
CA PHE A 105 -14.03 3.12 -7.38
C PHE A 105 -13.68 2.49 -8.74
N THR A 106 -14.42 1.46 -9.16
CA THR A 106 -14.18 0.77 -10.45
C THR A 106 -14.38 1.70 -11.65
N ASP A 107 -15.35 2.60 -11.55
CA ASP A 107 -15.70 3.51 -12.64
C ASP A 107 -14.71 4.67 -12.74
N GLU A 108 -14.32 5.27 -11.61
CA GLU A 108 -13.50 6.49 -11.59
C GLU A 108 -11.99 6.24 -11.50
N ILE A 109 -11.57 5.24 -10.74
CA ILE A 109 -10.14 5.01 -10.44
C ILE A 109 -9.53 4.00 -11.41
N LEU A 110 -10.22 2.90 -11.70
CA LEU A 110 -9.72 1.82 -12.54
C LEU A 110 -9.92 2.10 -14.05
N LYS A 111 -9.54 3.28 -14.53
CA LYS A 111 -9.53 3.64 -15.95
C LYS A 111 -8.20 3.26 -16.57
N SER A 112 -8.16 2.24 -17.44
CA SER A 112 -6.91 1.71 -18.02
C SER A 112 -6.06 2.78 -18.72
N GLN A 113 -6.70 3.74 -19.38
CA GLN A 113 -6.04 4.88 -20.03
C GLN A 113 -5.27 5.78 -19.04
N ASN A 114 -5.63 5.77 -17.77
CA ASN A 114 -5.01 6.58 -16.71
C ASN A 114 -3.84 5.86 -16.02
N ILE A 115 -3.70 4.55 -16.24
CA ILE A 115 -2.73 3.70 -15.53
C ILE A 115 -1.38 3.73 -16.26
N LYS A 116 -0.32 3.92 -15.48
CA LYS A 116 1.07 3.89 -15.93
C LYS A 116 1.66 2.48 -15.83
N SER A 117 1.40 1.78 -14.73
CA SER A 117 1.96 0.44 -14.50
C SER A 117 1.15 -0.29 -13.44
N ILE A 118 1.19 -1.63 -13.49
CA ILE A 118 0.59 -2.49 -12.46
C ILE A 118 1.64 -3.49 -12.01
N ARG A 119 1.88 -3.60 -10.70
CA ARG A 119 2.73 -4.62 -10.09
C ARG A 119 1.92 -5.55 -9.21
N LEU A 120 2.24 -6.83 -9.25
CA LEU A 120 1.64 -7.85 -8.42
C LEU A 120 2.69 -8.39 -7.45
N LEU A 121 2.36 -8.38 -6.16
CA LEU A 121 3.10 -9.07 -5.13
C LEU A 121 2.27 -10.28 -4.70
N ASN A 122 2.93 -11.44 -4.71
CA ASN A 122 2.39 -12.68 -4.18
C ASN A 122 2.27 -12.62 -2.65
N LYS A 123 1.50 -13.56 -2.08
CA LYS A 123 1.25 -13.66 -0.63
C LYS A 123 2.52 -13.71 0.23
N GLU A 124 3.62 -14.23 -0.32
CA GLU A 124 4.89 -14.34 0.39
C GLU A 124 5.57 -12.98 0.58
N ASN A 125 5.46 -12.08 -0.39
CA ASN A 125 6.16 -10.78 -0.40
C ASN A 125 5.24 -9.58 -0.11
N ALA A 126 3.94 -9.74 -0.34
CA ALA A 126 2.96 -8.67 -0.16
C ALA A 126 2.89 -8.12 1.28
N PRO A 127 2.99 -8.94 2.35
CA PRO A 127 3.03 -8.45 3.72
C PRO A 127 4.18 -7.50 4.03
N THR A 128 5.30 -7.59 3.30
CA THR A 128 6.44 -6.67 3.47
C THR A 128 6.07 -5.21 3.22
N LEU A 129 5.07 -4.94 2.36
CA LEU A 129 4.59 -3.59 2.06
C LEU A 129 3.21 -3.29 2.65
N GLY A 130 2.32 -4.27 2.69
CA GLY A 130 0.91 -4.07 3.09
C GLY A 130 0.54 -4.65 4.45
N GLY A 131 1.48 -5.27 5.17
CA GLY A 131 1.23 -5.90 6.46
C GLY A 131 0.23 -7.05 6.39
N ASP A 132 -0.47 -7.30 7.49
CA ASP A 132 -1.39 -8.43 7.65
C ASP A 132 -2.57 -8.41 6.65
N MET A 133 -2.94 -7.22 6.19
CA MET A 133 -4.00 -7.01 5.19
C MET A 133 -3.60 -7.48 3.78
N ALA A 134 -2.30 -7.67 3.54
CA ALA A 134 -1.75 -8.11 2.27
C ALA A 134 -1.38 -9.60 2.28
N LYS A 135 -1.83 -10.36 3.28
CA LYS A 135 -1.56 -11.80 3.42
C LYS A 135 -2.00 -12.61 2.20
N ASP A 136 -3.00 -12.15 1.46
CA ASP A 136 -3.52 -12.81 0.26
C ASP A 136 -2.94 -12.22 -1.05
N GLY A 137 -1.94 -11.35 -0.94
CA GLY A 137 -1.31 -10.65 -2.06
C GLY A 137 -1.61 -9.15 -2.10
N LEU A 138 -0.91 -8.44 -2.98
CA LEU A 138 -1.03 -7.00 -3.15
C LEU A 138 -0.93 -6.61 -4.64
N ILE A 139 -1.90 -5.84 -5.12
CA ILE A 139 -1.88 -5.19 -6.42
C ILE A 139 -1.48 -3.72 -6.23
N ILE A 140 -0.43 -3.29 -6.91
CA ILE A 140 0.05 -1.92 -6.90
C ILE A 140 -0.23 -1.30 -8.27
N ILE A 141 -1.17 -0.35 -8.33
CA ILE A 141 -1.53 0.39 -9.54
C ILE A 141 -0.90 1.77 -9.46
N THR A 142 -0.06 2.12 -10.44
CA THR A 142 0.54 3.45 -10.54
C THR A 142 -0.18 4.25 -11.61
N ILE A 143 -0.60 5.46 -11.28
CA ILE A 143 -1.34 6.37 -12.17
C ILE A 143 -0.38 7.29 -12.93
N LYS A 144 -0.75 7.68 -14.16
CA LYS A 144 0.03 8.62 -14.99
C LYS A 144 0.12 10.02 -14.31
N PRO A 145 1.28 10.71 -14.35
CA PRO A 145 1.51 11.94 -13.56
C PRO A 145 0.55 13.13 -13.79
N LYS A 146 -0.11 13.20 -14.96
CA LYS A 146 -1.02 14.31 -15.33
C LYS A 146 -2.50 14.02 -15.05
N VAL A 147 -2.83 12.81 -14.60
CA VAL A 147 -4.21 12.43 -14.32
C VAL A 147 -4.61 12.98 -12.95
N LYS A 148 -5.68 13.78 -12.93
CA LYS A 148 -6.35 14.19 -11.69
C LYS A 148 -7.41 13.14 -11.35
N LEU A 149 -7.31 12.54 -10.17
CA LEU A 149 -8.35 11.64 -9.67
C LEU A 149 -9.16 12.36 -8.58
N ASN A 150 -10.45 12.07 -8.53
CA ASN A 150 -11.26 12.44 -7.38
C ASN A 150 -10.96 11.41 -6.28
N PHE A 151 -10.36 11.84 -5.17
CA PHE A 151 -10.03 10.94 -4.06
C PHE A 151 -11.11 10.91 -2.97
N LYS A 152 -12.32 11.39 -3.25
CA LYS A 152 -13.48 11.22 -2.34
C LYS A 152 -14.37 10.04 -2.71
N VAL A 153 -14.39 9.65 -3.99
CA VAL A 153 -15.17 8.51 -4.49
C VAL A 153 -14.67 7.19 -3.92
N GLY A 154 -15.57 6.27 -3.63
CA GLY A 154 -15.20 4.93 -3.17
C GLY A 154 -14.59 4.83 -1.77
N GLY A 155 -14.79 5.84 -0.91
CA GLY A 155 -14.41 5.76 0.51
C GLY A 155 -12.91 5.85 0.80
N LEU A 156 -12.17 6.58 -0.04
CA LEU A 156 -10.70 6.65 -0.03
C LEU A 156 -10.13 7.43 1.17
N LYS A 157 -9.19 6.81 1.90
CA LYS A 157 -8.44 7.44 2.99
C LYS A 157 -7.18 8.14 2.46
N TYR A 158 -7.04 9.44 2.76
CA TYR A 158 -5.82 10.20 2.47
C TYR A 158 -4.72 9.89 3.51
N ILE A 159 -3.51 9.54 3.05
CA ILE A 159 -2.34 9.28 3.89
C ILE A 159 -1.25 10.31 3.57
N LYS A 160 -1.46 11.58 3.90
CA LYS A 160 -0.35 12.57 3.95
C LYS A 160 -0.65 13.75 4.89
N GLY A 161 0.07 13.81 6.02
CA GLY A 161 0.00 14.91 7.00
C GLY A 161 -1.16 14.83 8.00
N LYS A 162 -1.25 15.80 8.92
CA LYS A 162 -2.22 15.86 10.04
C LYS A 162 -3.71 15.94 9.64
N LYS A 163 -4.04 16.05 8.34
CA LYS A 163 -5.43 16.17 7.88
C LYS A 163 -5.93 14.82 7.35
N LYS A 164 -6.83 14.18 8.09
CA LYS A 164 -7.58 12.99 7.66
C LYS A 164 -8.77 13.41 6.79
N ASN A 165 -8.52 13.94 5.59
CA ASN A 165 -9.61 14.26 4.65
C ASN A 165 -9.70 13.14 3.61
N GLY A 166 -10.62 12.21 3.83
CA GLY A 166 -10.90 11.10 2.93
C GLY A 166 -12.18 10.38 3.37
N GLY A 167 -12.87 9.75 2.43
CA GLY A 167 -13.94 8.81 2.77
C GLY A 167 -13.39 7.66 3.60
N ASN A 168 -14.24 6.96 4.33
CA ASN A 168 -13.79 5.91 5.22
C ASN A 168 -14.59 4.62 5.03
N ASN A 169 -14.10 3.75 4.15
CA ASN A 169 -14.59 2.37 4.05
C ASN A 169 -14.29 1.49 5.29
N PHE A 170 -13.74 2.04 6.38
CA PHE A 170 -13.36 1.28 7.59
C PHE A 170 -14.03 1.78 8.87
N LEU A 171 -14.63 2.98 8.88
CA LEU A 171 -15.46 3.49 9.98
C LEU A 171 -16.92 3.19 9.70
N GLN A 172 -17.22 1.91 9.55
CA GLN A 172 -18.55 1.45 9.16
C GLN A 172 -19.25 0.70 10.26
N GLN A 173 -18.74 0.78 11.49
CA GLN A 173 -19.45 0.21 12.62
C GLN A 173 -20.88 0.77 12.58
N LYS A 174 -21.83 -0.10 12.30
CA LYS A 174 -23.25 0.23 12.38
C LYS A 174 -23.68 0.12 13.83
N GLU A 175 -24.73 0.86 14.15
CA GLU A 175 -25.37 0.76 15.44
C GLU A 175 -25.72 -0.71 15.75
N GLY A 176 -25.30 -1.20 16.92
CA GLY A 176 -25.49 -2.59 17.35
C GLY A 176 -24.33 -3.57 17.07
N GLU A 177 -23.28 -3.18 16.35
CA GLU A 177 -22.12 -4.06 16.12
C GLU A 177 -21.17 -4.08 17.33
N ILE A 178 -20.82 -5.29 17.81
CA ILE A 178 -19.98 -5.51 18.99
C ILE A 178 -18.52 -5.20 18.70
N ILE A 179 -17.88 -4.44 19.59
CA ILE A 179 -16.43 -4.23 19.59
C ILE A 179 -15.79 -5.25 20.51
N ILE A 180 -14.91 -6.08 19.96
CA ILE A 180 -14.04 -6.94 20.76
C ILE A 180 -12.83 -6.09 21.18
N ARG A 181 -12.67 -5.95 22.50
CA ARG A 181 -11.48 -5.34 23.10
C ARG A 181 -10.59 -6.47 23.59
N THR A 182 -9.41 -6.57 23.01
CA THR A 182 -8.37 -7.55 23.35
C THR A 182 -7.09 -6.87 23.76
#